data_AF-A0A6P0T9V7-F1
#
_entry.id   AF-A0A6P0T9V7-F1
#
_cell.length_a   1.000
_cell.length_b   1.000
_cell.length_c   1.000
_cell.angle_alpha   90.00
_cell.angle_beta   90.00
_cell.angle_gamma   90.00
#
_symmetry.space_group_name_H-M   'P 1'
#
loop_
_entity.id
_entity.type
_entity.pdbx_description
1 polymer ?
#
loop_
_entity_poly.entity_id
_entity_poly.type
_entity_poly.pdbx_seq_one_letter_code
_entity_poly.pdbx_strand_id
1 'polypeptide(L)'
;MNQFRQNLEQLLRVLDKPNIPLHNNAAFSDIREFVTRRKISGGTRSEAGLQARDTMIGLKKTIAQIRDLFLGVFTVPLARG
;
A
#
# COMPACT_ATOMS: atom_id res chain seq x y z
N MET A 1 17.63 -12.84 18.69
CA MET A 1 17.13 -12.40 20.02
C MET A 1 17.29 -10.90 20.27
N ASN A 2 18.39 -10.24 19.86
CA ASN A 2 18.58 -8.80 20.13
C ASN A 2 17.56 -7.86 19.48
N GLN A 3 17.13 -8.13 18.24
CA GLN A 3 16.17 -7.26 17.55
C GLN A 3 14.78 -7.22 18.21
N PHE A 4 14.37 -8.29 18.90
CA PHE A 4 13.10 -8.32 19.62
C PHE A 4 13.17 -7.40 20.85
N ARG A 5 14.27 -7.47 21.60
CA ARG A 5 14.52 -6.61 22.77
C ARG A 5 14.64 -5.14 22.38
N GLN A 6 15.27 -4.84 21.24
CA GLN A 6 15.43 -3.48 20.74
C GLN A 6 14.12 -2.84 20.26
N ASN A 7 13.14 -3.65 19.84
CA ASN A 7 11.85 -3.16 19.32
C ASN A 7 10.68 -3.41 20.28
N LEU A 8 10.95 -3.82 21.52
CA LEU A 8 9.93 -4.21 22.51
C LEU A 8 8.93 -3.08 22.75
N GLU A 9 9.41 -1.84 22.91
CA GLU A 9 8.57 -0.66 23.10
C GLU A 9 7.62 -0.43 21.92
N GLN A 10 8.10 -0.63 20.68
CA GLN A 10 7.28 -0.46 19.48
C GLN A 10 6.22 -1.57 19.35
N LEU A 11 6.57 -2.79 19.76
CA LEU A 11 5.66 -3.94 19.75
C LEU A 11 4.55 -3.82 20.80
N LEU A 12 4.84 -3.20 21.95
CA LEU A 12 3.91 -3.03 23.06
C LEU A 12 2.97 -1.82 22.89
N ARG A 13 3.19 -0.93 21.90
CA ARG A 13 2.27 0.20 21.60
C ARG A 13 0.83 -0.22 21.31
N VAL A 14 0.60 -1.49 20.94
CA VAL A 14 -0.74 -2.03 20.74
C VAL A 14 -1.56 -2.08 22.04
N LEU A 15 -0.91 -2.16 23.20
CA LEU A 15 -1.56 -2.15 24.51
C LEU A 15 -2.21 -0.80 24.80
N ASP A 16 -1.57 0.30 24.37
CA ASP A 16 -2.12 1.65 24.52
C ASP A 16 -3.19 1.98 23.47
N LYS A 17 -3.16 1.27 22.33
CA LYS A 17 -4.06 1.50 21.18
C LYS A 17 -4.52 0.18 20.56
N PRO A 18 -5.48 -0.52 21.20
CA PRO A 18 -5.93 -1.85 20.78
C PRO A 18 -6.60 -1.88 19.41
N ASN A 19 -7.08 -0.74 18.92
CA ASN A 19 -7.71 -0.61 17.60
C ASN A 19 -6.72 -0.62 16.43
N ILE A 20 -5.41 -0.50 16.68
CA ILE A 20 -4.40 -0.51 15.65
C ILE A 20 -3.89 -1.95 15.47
N PRO A 21 -3.99 -2.53 14.27
CA PRO A 21 -3.50 -3.89 14.03
C PRO A 21 -1.99 -3.99 14.29
N LEU A 22 -1.56 -5.02 15.02
CA LEU A 22 -0.13 -5.34 15.23
C LEU A 22 0.55 -5.86 13.95
N HIS A 23 -0.23 -6.22 12.93
CA HIS A 23 0.28 -6.65 11.64
C HIS A 23 0.36 -5.51 10.64
N ASN A 24 1.40 -5.50 9.81
CA ASN A 24 1.58 -4.50 8.76
C ASN A 24 1.06 -4.97 7.39
N ASN A 25 0.07 -5.87 7.37
CA ASN A 25 -0.41 -6.52 6.14
C ASN A 25 -0.84 -5.53 5.06
N ALA A 26 -1.47 -4.42 5.43
CA ALA A 26 -1.85 -3.37 4.48
C ALA A 26 -0.63 -2.77 3.77
N ALA A 27 0.38 -2.32 4.53
CA ALA A 27 1.59 -1.77 3.91
C ALA A 27 2.41 -2.83 3.16
N PHE A 28 2.42 -4.08 3.63
CA PHE A 28 3.05 -5.18 2.89
C PHE A 28 2.35 -5.46 1.56
N SER A 29 1.02 -5.34 1.50
CA SER A 29 0.25 -5.44 0.27
C SER A 29 0.59 -4.30 -0.70
N ASP A 30 0.61 -3.06 -0.19
CA ASP A 30 0.91 -1.86 -1.00
C ASP A 30 2.31 -1.90 -1.61
N ILE A 31 3.30 -2.39 -0.85
CA ILE A 31 4.70 -2.46 -1.28
C ILE A 31 4.98 -3.71 -2.15
N ARG A 32 4.13 -4.74 -2.11
CA ARG A 32 4.35 -6.02 -2.82
C ARG A 32 4.48 -5.83 -4.33
N GLU A 33 3.63 -5.02 -4.95
CA GLU A 33 3.72 -4.76 -6.40
C GLU A 33 5.06 -4.10 -6.77
N PHE A 34 5.53 -3.17 -5.93
CA PHE A 34 6.81 -2.49 -6.12
C PHE A 34 7.99 -3.46 -5.98
N VAL A 35 8.03 -4.25 -4.91
CA VAL A 35 9.12 -5.21 -4.63
C VAL A 35 9.17 -6.33 -5.66
N THR A 36 8.03 -6.87 -6.06
CA THR A 36 7.96 -7.91 -7.11
C THR A 36 8.47 -7.38 -8.44
N ARG A 37 8.02 -6.18 -8.86
CA ARG A 37 8.53 -5.57 -10.09
C ARG A 37 10.02 -5.27 -10.04
N ARG A 38 10.55 -4.82 -8.89
CA ARG A 38 11.99 -4.60 -8.70
C ARG A 38 12.80 -5.91 -8.77
N LYS A 39 12.28 -7.00 -8.21
CA LYS A 39 12.91 -8.32 -8.29
C LYS A 39 13.00 -8.85 -9.73
N ILE A 40 11.95 -8.62 -10.53
CA ILE A 40 11.88 -9.10 -11.91
C ILE A 40 12.70 -8.20 -12.85
N SER A 41 12.61 -6.87 -12.70
CA SER A 41 13.23 -5.92 -13.62
C SER A 41 14.63 -5.44 -13.20
N GLY A 42 15.12 -5.83 -12.02
CA GLY A 42 16.38 -5.33 -11.45
C GLY A 42 16.34 -3.87 -10.98
N GLY A 43 15.18 -3.21 -11.02
CA GLY A 43 15.05 -1.76 -10.78
C GLY A 43 15.26 -0.91 -12.04
N THR A 44 15.37 0.40 -11.87
CA THR A 44 15.66 1.37 -12.94
C THR A 44 17.14 1.71 -12.90
N ARG A 45 17.84 1.54 -14.04
CA ARG A 45 19.27 1.86 -14.16
C ARG A 45 19.57 3.36 -14.24
N SER A 46 18.56 4.19 -14.49
CA SER A 46 18.69 5.64 -14.62
C SER A 46 17.64 6.37 -13.77
N GLU A 47 17.99 7.57 -13.33
CA GLU A 47 17.11 8.48 -12.57
C GLU A 47 15.88 8.89 -13.38
N ALA A 48 16.06 9.16 -14.68
CA ALA A 48 14.95 9.43 -15.60
C ALA A 48 13.94 8.26 -15.68
N GLY A 49 14.44 7.02 -15.64
CA GLY A 49 13.58 5.83 -15.62
C GLY A 49 12.80 5.68 -14.31
N LEU A 50 13.40 6.09 -13.18
CA LEU A 50 12.74 6.11 -11.88
C LEU A 50 11.59 7.15 -11.88
N GLN A 51 11.88 8.39 -12.30
CA GLN A 51 10.89 9.47 -12.37
C GLN A 51 9.73 9.14 -13.30
N ALA A 52 10.01 8.58 -14.49
CA ALA A 52 8.98 8.16 -15.43
C ALA A 52 8.06 7.08 -14.82
N ARG A 53 8.66 6.12 -14.10
CA ARG A 53 7.91 5.05 -13.42
C ARG A 53 7.03 5.59 -12.30
N ASP A 54 7.56 6.47 -11.44
CA ASP A 54 6.80 7.04 -10.32
C ASP A 54 5.63 7.90 -10.83
N THR A 55 5.86 8.67 -11.89
CA THR A 55 4.81 9.44 -12.57
C THR A 55 3.71 8.52 -13.10
N MET A 56 4.07 7.41 -13.77
CA MET A 56 3.10 6.45 -14.30
C MET A 56 2.34 5.70 -13.20
N ILE A 57 2.98 5.40 -12.06
CA ILE A 57 2.30 4.82 -10.88
C ILE A 57 1.28 5.82 -10.32
N GLY A 58 1.65 7.10 -10.19
CA GLY A 58 0.75 8.17 -9.77
C GLY A 58 -0.49 8.25 -10.67
N LEU A 59 -0.29 8.29 -11.99
CA LEU A 59 -1.39 8.29 -12.98
C LEU A 59 -2.30 7.05 -12.85
N LYS A 60 -1.71 5.85 -12.74
CA LYS A 60 -2.47 4.60 -12.57
C LYS A 60 -3.33 4.63 -11.31
N LYS A 61 -2.80 5.19 -10.21
CA LYS A 61 -3.54 5.32 -8.95
C LYS A 61 -4.71 6.28 -9.06
N THR A 62 -4.52 7.44 -9.69
CA THR A 62 -5.60 8.42 -9.92
C THR A 62 -6.71 7.82 -10.79
N ILE A 63 -6.36 7.10 -11.86
CA ILE A 63 -7.34 6.41 -12.72
C ILE A 63 -8.12 5.35 -11.92
N ALA A 64 -7.44 4.57 -11.06
CA ALA A 64 -8.11 3.59 -10.21
C ALA A 64 -9.08 4.25 -9.22
N GLN A 65 -8.71 5.37 -8.61
CA GLN A 65 -9.58 6.12 -7.71
C GLN A 65 -10.81 6.69 -8.41
N ILE A 66 -10.63 7.26 -9.62
CA ILE A 66 -11.76 7.77 -10.42
C ILE A 66 -12.67 6.62 -10.85
N ARG A 67 -12.10 5.46 -11.22
CA ARG A 67 -12.88 4.27 -11.55
C ARG A 67 -13.70 3.79 -10.36
N ASP A 68 -13.12 3.72 -9.17
CA ASP A 68 -13.84 3.29 -7.97
C ASP A 68 -14.94 4.29 -7.59
N LEU A 69 -14.72 5.60 -7.79
CA LEU A 69 -15.75 6.62 -7.66
C LEU A 69 -16.89 6.42 -8.67
N PHE A 70 -16.56 6.19 -9.94
CA PHE A 70 -17.54 5.97 -10.99
C PHE A 70 -18.35 4.69 -10.76
N LEU A 71 -17.70 3.58 -10.44
CA LEU A 71 -18.36 2.30 -10.17
C LEU A 71 -19.16 2.34 -8.86
N GLY A 72 -18.70 3.06 -7.83
CA GLY A 72 -19.43 3.27 -6.58
C GLY A 72 -20.74 4.04 -6.77
N VAL A 73 -20.78 4.98 -7.72
CA VAL A 73 -22.02 5.70 -8.09
C VAL A 73 -23.00 4.80 -8.86
N PHE A 74 -22.51 3.82 -9.62
CA PHE A 74 -23.36 2.89 -10.38
C PHE A 74 -23.77 1.61 -9.62
N THR A 75 -23.12 1.28 -8.50
CA THR A 75 -23.40 0.04 -7.71
C THR A 75 -24.32 0.26 -6.51
N VAL A 76 -24.74 1.49 -6.22
CA VAL A 76 -25.79 1.77 -5.23
C VAL A 76 -27.12 2.12 -5.92
N PRO A 77 -27.83 1.12 -6.49
CA PRO A 77 -29.28 1.09 -6.41
C PRO A 77 -29.76 -0.24 -5.83
N LEU A 78 -30.81 -0.18 -4.99
CA LEU A 78 -31.54 -1.31 -4.38
C LEU A 78 -30.85 -2.10 -3.24
N ALA A 79 -30.76 -1.51 -2.05
CA ALA A 79 -30.71 -2.29 -0.81
C ALA A 79 -31.29 -1.52 0.40
N ARG A 80 -32.37 -0.76 0.21
CA ARG A 80 -33.22 -0.23 1.28
C ARG A 80 -34.64 -0.06 0.76
N GLY A 81 -35.51 -1.01 1.11
CA GLY A 81 -36.93 -1.07 0.80
C GLY A 81 -37.50 -2.34 1.42
#